data_AF-L9XXB6-F1
#
_entry.id   AF-L9XXB6-F1
#
_cell.length_a   1.000
_cell.length_b   1.000
_cell.length_c   1.000
_cell.angle_alpha   90.00
_cell.angle_beta   90.00
_cell.angle_gamma   90.00
#
_symmetry.space_group_name_H-M   'P 1'
#
loop_
_entity.id
_entity.type
_entity.pdbx_description
1 polymer ?
#
loop_
_entity_poly.entity_id
_entity_poly.type
_entity_poly.pdbx_seq_one_letter_code
_entity_poly.pdbx_strand_id
1 'polypeptide(L)'
;AALFDAEGDLQLIYRKHHLFGYESAESELLVPGDRLETATVGGLTVGVTTCYDLRFPGLYRRLVDAGVQLLLVPSAWPYPRIEHWETLARARAIENQCYVATINGSGTFNGDGGEVTLLGRSSVYDPWGVTVASSGDAPTTVTAGIDLETVASVREEFPALRDRRF
;
A
#
# COMPACT_ATOMS: atom_id res chain seq x y z
N ALA A 1 1.90 8.97 7.17
CA ALA A 1 2.40 9.36 5.83
C ALA A 1 1.87 10.74 5.50
N ALA A 2 2.67 11.58 4.85
CA ALA A 2 2.24 12.86 4.27
C ALA A 2 2.52 12.79 2.77
N LEU A 3 1.60 13.32 1.96
CA LEU A 3 1.74 13.38 0.52
C LEU A 3 1.82 14.85 0.11
N PHE A 4 2.81 15.17 -0.70
CA PHE A 4 3.00 16.50 -1.27
C PHE A 4 2.92 16.41 -2.79
N ASP A 5 2.41 17.45 -3.45
CA ASP A 5 2.43 17.56 -4.91
C ASP A 5 3.77 18.11 -5.44
N ALA A 6 3.81 18.43 -6.73
CA ALA A 6 5.01 18.93 -7.40
C ALA A 6 5.37 20.36 -6.99
N GLU A 7 4.37 21.14 -6.54
CA GLU A 7 4.50 22.49 -6.04
C GLU A 7 4.94 22.52 -4.57
N GLY A 8 4.86 21.38 -3.87
CA GLY A 8 5.23 21.22 -2.47
C GLY A 8 4.06 21.45 -1.51
N ASP A 9 2.84 21.52 -2.01
CA ASP A 9 1.64 21.67 -1.18
C ASP A 9 1.23 20.32 -0.58
N LEU A 10 0.78 20.35 0.68
CA LEU A 10 0.34 19.15 1.40
C LEU A 10 -1.04 18.71 0.89
N GLN A 11 -1.10 17.53 0.29
CA GLN A 11 -2.31 16.98 -0.31
C GLN A 11 -3.10 16.06 0.63
N LEU A 12 -2.41 15.27 1.46
CA LEU A 12 -3.07 14.48 2.51
C LEU A 12 -2.12 14.14 3.66
N ILE A 13 -2.70 13.86 4.83
CA ILE A 13 -2.01 13.23 5.96
C ILE A 13 -2.74 11.94 6.32
N TYR A 14 -2.04 10.83 6.20
CA TYR A 14 -2.52 9.54 6.67
C TYR A 14 -1.86 9.16 8.01
N ARG A 15 -2.68 8.93 9.03
CA ARG A 15 -2.27 8.27 10.28
C ARG A 15 -2.60 6.79 10.19
N LYS A 16 -1.62 5.94 10.53
CA LYS A 16 -1.74 4.47 10.48
C LYS A 16 -2.95 4.02 11.30
N HIS A 17 -3.90 3.35 10.65
CA HIS A 17 -5.12 2.88 11.31
C HIS A 17 -4.82 1.68 12.21
N HIS A 18 -4.05 0.72 11.72
CA HIS A 18 -3.75 -0.49 12.47
C HIS A 18 -2.30 -0.45 12.96
N LEU A 19 -2.12 -0.22 14.26
CA LEU A 19 -0.81 -0.28 14.91
C LEU A 19 -0.37 -1.73 15.07
N PHE A 20 0.93 -1.99 14.90
CA PHE A 20 1.53 -3.31 15.01
C PHE A 20 2.00 -3.53 16.45
N GLY A 21 1.22 -4.29 17.23
CA GLY A 21 1.55 -4.57 18.64
C GLY A 21 2.35 -5.86 18.88
N TYR A 22 2.68 -6.64 17.85
CA TYR A 22 3.40 -7.90 18.03
C TYR A 22 4.91 -7.65 18.14
N GLU A 23 5.49 -7.92 19.31
CA GLU A 23 6.92 -7.69 19.58
C GLU A 23 7.37 -6.25 19.23
N SER A 24 6.46 -5.29 19.39
CA SER A 24 6.69 -3.90 19.09
C SER A 24 5.86 -3.02 20.02
N ALA A 25 6.48 -1.97 20.54
CA ALA A 25 5.81 -0.97 21.36
C ALA A 25 4.96 0.03 20.54
N GLU A 26 4.76 -0.18 19.23
CA GLU A 26 4.06 0.79 18.37
C GLU A 26 2.66 1.12 18.92
N SER A 27 1.93 0.13 19.44
CA SER A 27 0.60 0.34 20.05
C SER A 27 0.63 1.06 21.40
N GLU A 28 1.77 1.07 22.08
CA GLU A 28 1.96 1.77 23.36
C GLU A 28 2.42 3.22 23.14
N LEU A 29 3.17 3.45 22.05
CA LEU A 29 3.80 4.74 21.75
C LEU A 29 2.96 5.63 20.83
N LEU A 30 2.09 5.05 19.99
CA LEU A 30 1.35 5.78 18.97
C LEU A 30 -0.16 5.71 19.18
N VAL A 31 -0.86 6.68 18.59
CA VAL A 31 -2.33 6.72 18.53
C VAL A 31 -2.76 6.35 17.10
N PRO A 32 -3.71 5.40 16.94
CA PRO A 32 -4.18 5.02 15.62
C PRO A 32 -4.90 6.19 14.92
N GLY A 33 -4.81 6.22 13.60
CA GLY A 33 -5.63 7.09 12.77
C GLY A 33 -7.07 6.59 12.64
N ASP A 34 -7.97 7.51 12.31
CA ASP A 34 -9.41 7.27 12.17
C ASP A 34 -10.02 7.91 10.89
N ARG A 35 -9.18 8.54 10.05
CA ARG A 35 -9.58 9.26 8.84
C ARG A 35 -8.95 8.65 7.60
N LEU A 36 -9.79 8.36 6.61
CA LEU A 36 -9.36 7.99 5.27
C LEU A 36 -9.52 9.18 4.35
N GLU A 37 -8.40 9.66 3.84
CA GLU A 37 -8.33 10.79 2.91
C GLU A 37 -7.72 10.30 1.60
N THR A 38 -8.14 10.95 0.50
CA THR A 38 -7.65 10.69 -0.85
C THR A 38 -7.15 12.00 -1.45
N ALA A 39 -6.21 11.91 -2.37
CA ALA A 39 -5.73 13.06 -3.13
C ALA A 39 -5.77 12.75 -4.62
N THR A 40 -5.85 13.78 -5.45
CA THR A 40 -5.69 13.63 -6.90
C THR A 40 -4.24 13.89 -7.27
N VAL A 41 -3.58 12.91 -7.89
CA VAL A 41 -2.19 13.04 -8.36
C VAL A 41 -2.11 12.54 -9.78
N GLY A 42 -1.67 13.39 -10.71
CA GLY A 42 -1.52 13.02 -12.12
C GLY A 42 -2.81 12.48 -12.77
N GLY A 43 -3.98 12.93 -12.31
CA GLY A 43 -5.29 12.46 -12.80
C GLY A 43 -5.82 11.18 -12.12
N LEU A 44 -5.06 10.57 -11.19
CA LEU A 44 -5.50 9.42 -10.40
C LEU A 44 -6.00 9.85 -9.03
N THR A 45 -7.05 9.18 -8.54
CA THR A 45 -7.39 9.21 -7.11
C THR A 45 -6.45 8.28 -6.34
N VAL A 46 -5.62 8.86 -5.48
CA VAL A 46 -4.61 8.17 -4.69
C VAL A 46 -5.05 8.03 -3.24
N GLY A 47 -4.92 6.81 -2.71
CA GLY A 47 -5.06 6.50 -1.29
C GLY A 47 -3.72 6.07 -0.69
N VAL A 48 -3.53 6.32 0.60
CA VAL A 48 -2.31 5.91 1.33
C VAL A 48 -2.69 5.06 2.53
N THR A 49 -1.96 3.96 2.72
CA THR A 49 -2.00 3.12 3.93
C THR A 49 -0.59 2.92 4.47
N THR A 50 -0.39 2.21 5.57
CA THR A 50 0.96 2.01 6.12
C THR A 50 1.16 0.60 6.65
N CYS A 51 2.14 -0.10 6.06
CA CYS A 51 2.67 -1.39 6.54
C CYS A 51 1.58 -2.39 6.95
N TYR A 52 1.38 -2.54 8.28
CA TYR A 52 0.47 -3.51 8.90
C TYR A 52 -0.97 -3.42 8.40
N ASP A 53 -1.39 -2.25 7.91
CA ASP A 53 -2.67 -2.06 7.24
C ASP A 53 -2.93 -3.09 6.12
N LEU A 54 -1.89 -3.59 5.43
CA LEU A 54 -2.01 -4.64 4.41
C LEU A 54 -2.78 -5.88 4.90
N ARG A 55 -2.80 -6.16 6.20
CA ARG A 55 -3.54 -7.31 6.75
C ARG A 55 -5.05 -7.12 6.81
N PHE A 56 -5.55 -5.89 6.64
CA PHE A 56 -6.94 -5.53 6.93
C PHE A 56 -7.68 -5.14 5.63
N PRO A 57 -8.28 -6.10 4.91
CA PRO A 57 -8.90 -5.83 3.60
C PRO A 57 -10.02 -4.79 3.67
N GLY A 58 -10.78 -4.74 4.78
CA GLY A 58 -11.86 -3.78 4.96
C GLY A 58 -11.43 -2.31 4.92
N LEU A 59 -10.17 -2.01 5.22
CA LEU A 59 -9.61 -0.66 5.08
C LEU A 59 -9.53 -0.26 3.61
N TYR A 60 -9.01 -1.16 2.78
CA TYR A 60 -8.86 -0.94 1.35
C TYR A 60 -10.19 -0.88 0.62
N ARG A 61 -11.20 -1.64 1.08
CA ARG A 61 -12.58 -1.53 0.58
C ARG A 61 -13.12 -0.12 0.72
N ARG A 62 -12.96 0.49 1.91
CA ARG A 62 -13.40 1.87 2.14
C ARG A 62 -12.69 2.89 1.24
N LEU A 63 -11.40 2.70 1.00
CA LEU A 63 -10.64 3.56 0.07
C LEU A 63 -11.13 3.42 -1.38
N VAL A 64 -11.44 2.21 -1.81
CA VAL A 64 -11.96 1.94 -3.17
C VAL A 64 -13.37 2.47 -3.35
N ASP A 65 -14.20 2.38 -2.32
CA ASP A 65 -15.54 3.00 -2.32
C ASP A 65 -15.45 4.53 -2.36
N ALA A 66 -14.35 5.12 -1.88
CA ALA A 66 -14.01 6.53 -2.06
C ALA A 66 -13.36 6.85 -3.43
N GLY A 67 -13.33 5.89 -4.36
CA GLY A 67 -12.89 6.10 -5.74
C GLY A 67 -11.40 5.88 -5.98
N VAL A 68 -10.64 5.36 -5.01
CA VAL A 68 -9.19 5.14 -5.19
C VAL A 68 -8.89 4.23 -6.39
N GLN A 69 -7.91 4.67 -7.18
CA GLN A 69 -7.36 4.01 -8.37
C GLN A 69 -5.90 3.56 -8.15
N LEU A 70 -5.18 4.23 -7.26
CA LEU A 70 -3.80 3.89 -6.87
C LEU A 70 -3.66 3.92 -5.34
N LEU A 71 -3.16 2.82 -4.77
CA LEU A 71 -2.80 2.73 -3.36
C LEU A 71 -1.28 2.78 -3.18
N LEU A 72 -0.81 3.65 -2.29
CA LEU A 72 0.57 3.68 -1.84
C LEU A 72 0.68 3.06 -0.45
N VAL A 73 1.64 2.17 -0.25
CA VAL A 73 1.84 1.44 1.01
C VAL A 73 3.30 1.51 1.47
N PRO A 74 3.76 2.66 1.98
CA PRO A 74 5.05 2.76 2.66
C PRO A 74 5.10 1.85 3.88
N SER A 75 6.21 1.13 4.03
CA SER A 75 6.35 0.01 4.95
C SER A 75 7.77 -0.18 5.47
N ALA A 76 7.86 -0.85 6.62
CA ALA A 76 9.08 -1.42 7.18
C ALA A 76 8.77 -2.87 7.58
N TRP A 77 8.55 -3.71 6.57
CA TRP A 77 8.16 -5.10 6.69
C TRP A 77 9.40 -6.00 6.82
N PRO A 78 9.56 -6.75 7.92
CA PRO A 78 10.76 -7.52 8.17
C PRO A 78 10.66 -8.99 7.72
N TYR A 79 11.81 -9.62 7.54
CA TYR A 79 11.99 -11.08 7.49
C TYR A 79 11.43 -11.73 8.77
N PRO A 80 10.84 -12.95 8.73
CA PRO A 80 10.72 -13.89 7.60
C PRO A 80 9.45 -13.74 6.75
N ARG A 81 8.71 -12.64 6.86
CA ARG A 81 7.34 -12.53 6.34
C ARG A 81 7.25 -12.17 4.85
N ILE A 82 8.10 -12.76 4.01
CA ILE A 82 8.17 -12.52 2.55
C ILE A 82 6.85 -12.89 1.88
N GLU A 83 6.37 -14.10 2.11
CA GLU A 83 5.12 -14.58 1.48
C GLU A 83 3.93 -13.69 1.84
N HIS A 84 3.88 -13.18 3.07
CA HIS A 84 2.82 -12.26 3.48
C HIS A 84 2.95 -10.90 2.77
N TRP A 85 4.17 -10.39 2.59
CA TRP A 85 4.41 -9.13 1.90
C TRP A 85 3.91 -9.18 0.47
N GLU A 86 4.32 -10.20 -0.29
CA GLU A 86 3.98 -10.36 -1.69
C GLU A 86 2.51 -10.73 -1.88
N THR A 87 2.01 -11.69 -1.11
CA THR A 87 0.62 -12.17 -1.23
C THR A 87 -0.40 -11.10 -0.87
N LEU A 88 -0.21 -10.39 0.25
CA LEU A 88 -1.19 -9.39 0.67
C LEU A 88 -1.22 -8.20 -0.29
N ALA A 89 -0.06 -7.71 -0.71
CA ALA A 89 0.05 -6.62 -1.68
C ALA A 89 -0.68 -6.95 -2.99
N ARG A 90 -0.38 -8.11 -3.56
CA ARG A 90 -1.01 -8.60 -4.78
C ARG A 90 -2.51 -8.82 -4.60
N ALA A 91 -2.93 -9.40 -3.48
CA ALA A 91 -4.34 -9.59 -3.15
C ALA A 91 -5.07 -8.24 -3.06
N ARG A 92 -4.47 -7.19 -2.49
CA ARG A 92 -5.07 -5.85 -2.47
C ARG A 92 -5.26 -5.28 -3.86
N ALA A 93 -4.38 -5.56 -4.82
CA ALA A 93 -4.55 -5.10 -6.19
C ALA A 93 -5.72 -5.82 -6.88
N ILE A 94 -5.70 -7.15 -6.82
CA ILE A 94 -6.71 -8.03 -7.45
C ILE A 94 -8.11 -7.74 -6.90
N GLU A 95 -8.26 -7.80 -5.58
CA GLU A 95 -9.58 -7.80 -4.98
C GLU A 95 -10.27 -6.44 -5.10
N ASN A 96 -9.48 -5.35 -5.22
CA ASN A 96 -9.95 -3.98 -5.28
C ASN A 96 -9.89 -3.37 -6.68
N GLN A 97 -9.37 -4.12 -7.66
CA GLN A 97 -9.22 -3.70 -9.05
C GLN A 97 -8.65 -2.29 -9.15
N CYS A 98 -7.49 -2.09 -8.55
CA CYS A 98 -6.74 -0.84 -8.52
C CYS A 98 -5.24 -1.12 -8.50
N TYR A 99 -4.42 -0.14 -8.87
CA TYR A 99 -2.98 -0.25 -8.70
C TYR A 99 -2.61 -0.27 -7.22
N VAL A 100 -1.60 -1.06 -6.87
CA VAL A 100 -1.02 -1.09 -5.52
C VAL A 100 0.50 -0.98 -5.64
N ALA A 101 1.06 0.12 -5.14
CA ALA A 101 2.49 0.29 -4.98
C ALA A 101 2.86 0.09 -3.51
N THR A 102 3.60 -0.97 -3.23
CA THR A 102 4.15 -1.25 -1.90
C THR A 102 5.62 -0.87 -1.85
N ILE A 103 5.98 -0.06 -0.85
CA ILE A 103 7.33 0.50 -0.71
C ILE A 103 7.87 0.03 0.62
N ASN A 104 8.98 -0.68 0.61
CA ASN A 104 9.56 -1.22 1.82
C ASN A 104 11.02 -0.83 1.97
N GLY A 105 11.45 -0.66 3.22
CA GLY A 105 12.87 -0.52 3.53
C GLY A 105 13.66 -1.76 3.16
N SER A 106 14.97 -1.59 2.96
CA SER A 106 15.92 -2.64 2.61
C SER A 106 17.13 -2.52 3.52
N GLY A 107 17.62 -3.64 4.04
CA GLY A 107 18.83 -3.71 4.85
C GLY A 107 18.57 -4.19 6.28
N THR A 108 19.66 -4.25 7.03
CA THR A 108 19.73 -4.88 8.35
C THR A 108 20.17 -3.87 9.40
N PHE A 109 19.49 -3.84 10.55
CA PHE A 109 19.81 -2.97 11.67
C PHE A 109 19.50 -3.64 13.01
N ASN A 110 20.07 -3.10 14.09
CA ASN A 110 19.77 -3.58 15.45
C ASN A 110 18.53 -2.85 15.98
N GLY A 111 17.49 -3.60 16.35
CA GLY A 111 16.32 -3.13 17.07
C GLY A 111 16.25 -3.68 18.50
N ASP A 112 15.17 -3.35 19.21
CA ASP A 112 15.00 -3.70 20.63
C ASP A 112 14.99 -5.22 20.91
N GLY A 113 14.71 -6.04 19.88
CA GLY A 113 14.71 -7.51 19.92
C GLY A 113 15.90 -8.18 19.24
N GLY A 114 16.93 -7.42 18.85
CA GLY A 114 18.09 -7.92 18.10
C GLY A 114 18.09 -7.47 16.64
N GLU A 115 18.76 -8.26 15.80
CA GLU A 115 18.92 -7.92 14.38
C GLU A 115 17.58 -8.02 13.62
N VAL A 116 17.22 -6.95 12.92
CA VAL A 116 16.03 -6.85 12.08
C VAL A 116 16.47 -6.60 10.64
N THR A 117 16.02 -7.47 9.72
CA THR A 117 16.25 -7.31 8.28
C THR A 117 14.95 -6.95 7.59
N LEU A 118 14.91 -5.80 6.93
CA LEU A 118 13.79 -5.40 6.08
C LEU A 118 13.93 -6.02 4.70
N LEU A 119 12.80 -6.45 4.16
CA LEU A 119 12.78 -7.32 2.97
C LEU A 119 13.17 -6.63 1.66
N GLY A 120 13.23 -5.31 1.59
CA GLY A 120 13.18 -4.61 0.29
C GLY A 120 11.93 -5.05 -0.46
N ARG A 121 12.08 -5.50 -1.71
CA ARG A 121 10.98 -6.02 -2.55
C ARG A 121 9.84 -5.03 -2.74
N SER A 122 10.18 -3.75 -2.90
CA SER A 122 9.21 -2.73 -3.29
C SER A 122 8.63 -3.12 -4.65
N SER A 123 7.32 -3.08 -4.80
CA SER A 123 6.62 -3.60 -5.98
C SER A 123 5.42 -2.75 -6.37
N VAL A 124 5.09 -2.74 -7.66
CA VAL A 124 3.88 -2.13 -8.22
C VAL A 124 3.08 -3.22 -8.90
N TYR A 125 1.83 -3.39 -8.49
CA TYR A 125 0.88 -4.33 -9.07
C TYR A 125 -0.23 -3.57 -9.80
N ASP A 126 -0.65 -4.10 -10.95
CA ASP A 126 -1.81 -3.60 -11.69
C ASP A 126 -3.14 -4.12 -11.11
N PRO A 127 -4.30 -3.66 -11.61
CA PRO A 127 -5.62 -4.13 -11.15
C PRO A 127 -5.90 -5.63 -11.31
N TRP A 128 -5.15 -6.34 -12.15
CA TRP A 128 -5.19 -7.80 -12.29
C TRP A 128 -4.20 -8.53 -11.36
N GLY A 129 -3.44 -7.77 -10.56
CA GLY A 129 -2.38 -8.29 -9.71
C GLY A 129 -1.15 -8.72 -10.49
N VAL A 130 -0.96 -8.29 -11.74
CA VAL A 130 0.29 -8.50 -12.47
C VAL A 130 1.33 -7.53 -11.90
N THR A 131 2.52 -8.05 -11.62
CA THR A 131 3.65 -7.21 -11.19
C THR A 131 4.14 -6.38 -12.37
N VAL A 132 3.98 -5.06 -12.29
CA VAL A 132 4.44 -4.11 -13.31
C VAL A 132 5.91 -3.78 -13.13
N ALA A 133 6.35 -3.63 -11.89
CA ALA A 133 7.75 -3.40 -11.53
C ALA A 133 8.01 -3.91 -10.10
N SER A 134 9.22 -4.38 -9.83
CA SER A 134 9.62 -4.81 -8.49
C SER A 134 11.13 -4.74 -8.29
N SER A 135 11.58 -4.54 -7.05
CA SER A 135 12.97 -4.73 -6.64
C SER A 135 13.20 -6.12 -6.03
N GLY A 136 14.47 -6.50 -5.88
CA GLY A 136 14.87 -7.55 -4.95
C GLY A 136 15.06 -7.00 -3.54
N ASP A 137 15.93 -7.65 -2.77
CA ASP A 137 16.16 -7.35 -1.35
C ASP A 137 17.12 -6.17 -1.11
N ALA A 138 17.75 -5.64 -2.17
CA ALA A 138 18.72 -4.55 -2.09
C ALA A 138 18.05 -3.16 -2.19
N PRO A 139 18.69 -2.09 -1.68
CA PRO A 139 18.19 -0.73 -1.88
C PRO A 139 18.11 -0.42 -3.37
N THR A 140 16.92 -0.01 -3.84
CA THR A 140 16.65 0.14 -5.28
C THR A 140 15.52 1.15 -5.49
N THR A 141 15.68 2.01 -6.49
CA THR A 141 14.59 2.83 -7.02
C THR A 141 13.78 2.01 -8.01
N VAL A 142 12.47 1.87 -7.77
CA VAL A 142 11.56 1.16 -8.67
C VAL A 142 10.73 2.19 -9.43
N THR A 143 10.73 2.08 -10.77
CA THR A 143 9.95 2.94 -11.66
C THR A 143 8.92 2.09 -12.41
N ALA A 144 7.66 2.53 -12.43
CA ALA A 144 6.58 1.89 -13.16
C ALA A 144 5.77 2.94 -13.94
N GLY A 145 5.37 2.60 -15.16
CA GLY A 145 4.36 3.35 -15.89
C GLY A 145 2.96 2.99 -15.39
N ILE A 146 2.10 3.99 -15.20
CA ILE A 146 0.70 3.80 -14.81
C ILE A 146 -0.17 4.42 -15.90
N ASP A 147 -1.12 3.64 -16.40
CA ASP A 147 -2.13 4.11 -17.33
C ASP A 147 -3.42 4.46 -16.57
N LEU A 148 -3.96 5.65 -16.86
CA LEU A 148 -5.13 6.22 -16.21
C LEU A 148 -6.40 5.46 -16.54
N GLU A 149 -6.47 4.85 -17.73
CA GLU A 149 -7.66 4.17 -18.23
C GLU A 149 -7.77 2.74 -17.70
N THR A 150 -6.63 2.09 -17.43
CA THR A 150 -6.56 0.67 -17.03
C THR A 150 -7.52 0.33 -15.88
N VAL A 151 -7.61 1.14 -14.83
CA VAL A 151 -8.52 0.86 -13.70
C VAL A 151 -9.98 0.88 -14.12
N ALA A 152 -10.38 1.85 -14.96
CA ALA A 152 -11.75 1.96 -15.43
C ALA A 152 -12.10 0.77 -16.34
N SER A 153 -11.22 0.45 -17.29
CA SER A 153 -11.37 -0.67 -18.23
C SER A 153 -11.49 -2.01 -17.51
N VAL A 154 -10.63 -2.29 -16.52
CA VAL A 154 -10.69 -3.55 -15.76
C VAL A 154 -11.98 -3.68 -14.95
N ARG A 155 -12.46 -2.59 -14.34
CA ARG A 155 -13.72 -2.59 -13.58
C ARG A 155 -14.96 -2.70 -14.47
N GLU A 156 -14.85 -2.31 -15.74
CA GLU A 156 -15.91 -2.50 -16.74
C GLU A 156 -15.92 -3.93 -17.28
N GLU A 157 -14.76 -4.47 -17.65
CA GLU A 157 -14.59 -5.82 -18.19
C GLU A 157 -14.92 -6.91 -17.17
N PHE A 158 -14.43 -6.75 -15.93
CA PHE A 158 -14.69 -7.68 -14.82
C PHE A 158 -15.32 -6.93 -13.65
N PRO A 159 -16.66 -6.80 -13.59
CA PRO A 159 -17.34 -5.91 -12.64
C PRO A 159 -17.47 -6.50 -11.22
N ALA A 160 -16.46 -7.21 -10.71
CA ALA A 160 -16.51 -7.89 -9.41
C ALA A 160 -16.82 -6.94 -8.23
N LEU A 161 -16.37 -5.68 -8.31
CA LEU A 161 -16.74 -4.67 -7.32
C LEU A 161 -18.24 -4.32 -7.32
N ARG A 162 -18.94 -4.46 -8.44
CA ARG A 162 -20.40 -4.22 -8.53
C ARG A 162 -21.21 -5.41 -8.04
N ASP A 163 -20.63 -6.61 -8.07
CA ASP A 163 -21.27 -7.86 -7.63
C ASP A 163 -21.27 -8.06 -6.09
N ARG A 164 -20.60 -7.16 -5.36
CA ARG A 164 -20.53 -7.12 -3.89
C ARG A 164 -21.94 -7.10 -3.27
N ARG A 165 -22.20 -7.96 -2.27
CA ARG A 165 -23.47 -8.03 -1.52
C ARG A 165 -23.24 -7.80 -0.03
N PHE A 166 -23.32 -6.55 0.41
CA PHE A 166 -23.22 -6.15 1.82
C PHE A 166 -23.81 -4.76 2.03
#